data_AF-G4YHK5-F1
#
_entry.id   AF-G4YHK5-F1
#
_cell.length_a   1.000
_cell.length_b   1.000
_cell.length_c   1.000
_cell.angle_alpha   90.00
_cell.angle_beta   90.00
_cell.angle_gamma   90.00
#
_symmetry.space_group_name_H-M   'P 1'
#
loop_
_entity.id
_entity.type
_entity.pdbx_description
1 polymer ?
#
loop_
_entity_poly.entity_id
_entity_poly.type
_entity_poly.pdbx_seq_one_letter_code
_entity_poly.pdbx_strand_id
1 'polypeptide(L)'
;MAREPPFAFLRDDDVRDLLRNGGVIDKPNEMADHVWKVVELMLKADPSERSQLQGVIDKLEFLADVETLEREDLWDAMRTPLTDVMKDISRAEGVQQKRSAEPVHEARVPKKRMRCKKSKE
;
A
#
# COMPACT_ATOMS: atom_id res chain seq x y z
N MET A 1 10.55 -22.13 11.70
CA MET A 1 11.51 -21.40 10.85
C MET A 1 12.90 -21.82 11.28
N ALA A 2 13.57 -22.68 10.52
CA ALA A 2 14.92 -23.12 10.86
C ALA A 2 15.88 -21.98 10.55
N ARG A 3 16.59 -21.48 11.58
CA ARG A 3 17.73 -20.58 11.40
C ARG A 3 18.92 -21.47 11.09
N GLU A 4 19.15 -21.72 9.82
CA GLU A 4 20.29 -22.53 9.39
C GLU A 4 21.58 -21.70 9.50
N PRO A 5 22.66 -22.24 10.09
CA PRO A 5 23.91 -21.52 10.15
C PRO A 5 24.48 -21.32 8.73
N PRO A 6 25.15 -20.18 8.46
CA PRO A 6 25.82 -19.99 7.18
C PRO A 6 26.86 -21.09 6.99
N PHE A 7 26.92 -21.65 5.78
CA PHE A 7 27.83 -22.74 5.42
C PHE A 7 27.70 -24.00 6.28
N ALA A 8 26.50 -24.33 6.79
CA ALA A 8 26.24 -25.47 7.69
C ALA A 8 26.86 -26.81 7.24
N PHE A 9 27.05 -27.01 5.93
CA PHE A 9 27.54 -28.24 5.33
C PHE A 9 29.02 -28.20 4.90
N LEU A 10 29.73 -27.11 5.17
CA LEU A 10 31.14 -26.95 4.80
C LEU A 10 32.02 -26.89 6.03
N ARG A 11 33.24 -27.41 5.91
CA ARG A 11 34.30 -27.20 6.89
C ARG A 11 34.98 -25.86 6.63
N ASP A 12 35.65 -25.31 7.64
CA ASP A 12 36.30 -23.99 7.54
C ASP A 12 37.30 -23.87 6.37
N ASP A 13 38.05 -24.93 6.07
CA ASP A 13 38.98 -24.95 4.93
C ASP A 13 38.24 -24.90 3.60
N ASP A 14 37.14 -25.65 3.48
CA ASP A 14 36.29 -25.66 2.28
C ASP A 14 35.62 -24.28 2.09
N VAL A 15 35.20 -23.61 3.17
CA VAL A 15 34.69 -22.23 3.15
C VAL A 15 35.77 -21.25 2.71
N ARG A 16 37.00 -21.40 3.20
CA ARG A 16 38.12 -20.51 2.84
C ARG A 16 38.42 -20.59 1.35
N ASP A 17 38.46 -21.79 0.79
CA ASP A 17 38.71 -21.99 -0.64
C ASP A 17 37.55 -21.48 -1.49
N LEU A 18 36.30 -21.69 -1.05
CA LEU A 18 35.12 -21.10 -1.68
C LEU A 18 35.22 -19.57 -1.75
N LEU A 19 35.51 -18.90 -0.64
CA LEU A 19 35.60 -17.44 -0.56
C LEU A 19 36.77 -16.89 -1.39
N ARG A 20 37.91 -17.59 -1.44
CA ARG A 20 39.05 -17.21 -2.29
C ARG A 20 38.73 -17.25 -3.77
N ASN A 21 37.88 -18.18 -4.18
CA ASN A 21 37.42 -18.32 -5.56
C ASN A 21 36.24 -17.38 -5.89
N GLY A 22 35.88 -16.47 -4.99
CA GLY A 22 34.76 -15.53 -5.17
C GLY A 22 33.38 -16.18 -5.00
N GLY A 23 33.32 -17.39 -4.43
CA GLY A 23 32.07 -18.04 -4.08
C GLY A 23 31.36 -17.30 -2.96
N VAL A 24 30.03 -17.27 -3.03
CA VAL A 24 29.14 -16.67 -2.03
C VAL A 24 28.08 -17.69 -1.62
N ILE A 25 27.40 -17.44 -0.50
CA ILE A 25 26.27 -18.27 -0.06
C ILE A 25 25.15 -18.17 -1.10
N ASP A 26 24.41 -19.25 -1.32
CA ASP A 26 23.25 -19.26 -2.20
C ASP A 26 22.06 -18.49 -1.59
N LYS A 27 21.22 -17.93 -2.46
CA LYS A 27 19.99 -17.26 -2.05
C LYS A 27 19.02 -18.27 -1.41
N PRO A 28 18.47 -17.99 -0.22
CA PRO A 28 17.38 -18.77 0.36
C PRO A 28 16.13 -18.77 -0.53
N ASN A 29 15.41 -19.89 -0.59
CA ASN A 29 14.22 -20.04 -1.44
C ASN A 29 13.10 -19.05 -1.08
N GLU A 30 12.97 -18.73 0.20
CA GLU A 30 11.92 -17.85 0.72
C GLU A 30 12.20 -16.36 0.50
N MET A 31 13.41 -15.99 0.03
CA MET A 31 13.79 -14.60 -0.17
C MET A 31 13.59 -14.16 -1.61
N ALA A 32 12.91 -13.02 -1.80
CA ALA A 32 12.74 -12.42 -3.12
C ALA A 32 14.08 -11.92 -3.70
N ASP A 33 14.24 -12.01 -5.02
CA ASP A 33 15.51 -11.72 -5.71
C ASP A 33 15.98 -10.28 -5.48
N HIS A 34 15.05 -9.32 -5.45
CA HIS A 34 15.37 -7.91 -5.24
C HIS A 34 15.86 -7.63 -3.81
N VAL A 35 15.39 -8.38 -2.81
CA VAL A 35 15.88 -8.31 -1.42
C VAL A 35 17.27 -8.94 -1.34
N TRP A 36 17.46 -10.11 -1.96
CA TRP A 36 18.76 -10.78 -1.99
C TRP A 36 19.85 -9.95 -2.69
N LYS A 37 19.47 -9.12 -3.67
CA LYS A 37 20.41 -8.26 -4.38
C LYS A 37 21.18 -7.32 -3.46
N VAL A 38 20.59 -6.91 -2.33
CA VAL A 38 21.29 -6.09 -1.33
C VAL A 38 22.44 -6.89 -0.71
N VAL A 39 22.20 -8.16 -0.38
CA VAL A 39 23.21 -9.07 0.18
C VAL A 39 24.35 -9.29 -0.81
N GLU A 40 24.05 -9.52 -2.09
CA GLU A 40 25.08 -9.68 -3.14
C GLU A 40 26.01 -8.47 -3.25
N LEU A 41 25.48 -7.25 -3.07
CA LEU A 41 26.28 -6.03 -3.10
C LEU A 41 27.19 -5.89 -1.88
N MET A 42 26.79 -6.46 -0.74
CA MET A 42 27.59 -6.49 0.48
C MET A 42 28.68 -7.58 0.42
N LEU A 43 28.43 -8.66 -0.31
CA LEU A 43 29.30 -9.84 -0.39
C LEU A 43 30.33 -9.79 -1.54
N LYS A 44 30.49 -8.65 -2.23
CA LYS A 44 31.50 -8.50 -3.30
C LYS A 44 32.90 -8.83 -2.77
N ALA A 45 33.63 -9.68 -3.49
CA ALA A 45 34.96 -10.12 -3.07
C ALA A 45 35.91 -8.92 -2.92
N ASP A 46 35.97 -8.05 -3.93
CA ASP A 46 36.67 -6.78 -3.88
C ASP A 46 35.96 -5.80 -2.92
N PRO A 47 36.62 -5.34 -1.84
CA PRO A 47 36.06 -4.34 -0.93
C PRO A 47 35.67 -3.03 -1.61
N SER A 48 36.32 -2.65 -2.70
CA SER A 48 36.01 -1.40 -3.44
C SER A 48 34.72 -1.48 -4.24
N GLU A 49 34.30 -2.70 -4.61
CA GLU A 49 33.03 -2.98 -5.28
C GLU A 49 31.87 -3.16 -4.30
N ARG A 50 32.15 -3.30 -3.00
CA ARG A 50 31.11 -3.42 -1.97
C ARG A 50 30.36 -2.11 -1.85
N SER A 51 29.04 -2.21 -1.67
CA SER A 51 28.22 -1.06 -1.37
C SER A 51 28.64 -0.41 -0.04
N GLN A 52 28.73 0.92 -0.03
CA GLN A 52 28.92 1.67 1.21
C GLN A 52 27.75 1.42 2.17
N LEU A 53 28.04 1.42 3.48
CA LEU A 53 27.05 1.14 4.52
C LEU A 53 25.82 2.04 4.41
N GLN A 54 26.00 3.34 4.15
CA GLN A 54 24.88 4.26 3.99
C GLN A 54 23.95 3.83 2.84
N GLY A 55 24.51 3.48 1.69
CA GLY A 55 23.70 3.00 0.56
C GLY A 55 23.03 1.65 0.79
N VAL A 56 23.51 0.85 1.76
CA VAL A 56 22.80 -0.36 2.22
C VAL A 56 21.62 0.03 3.10
N ILE A 57 21.82 0.97 4.03
CA ILE A 57 20.76 1.47 4.92
C ILE A 57 19.62 2.06 4.09
N ASP A 58 19.93 2.94 3.13
CA ASP A 58 18.92 3.58 2.26
C ASP A 58 18.09 2.54 1.50
N LYS A 59 18.71 1.43 1.06
CA LYS A 59 18.02 0.33 0.39
C LYS A 59 17.15 -0.49 1.34
N LEU A 60 17.64 -0.77 2.54
CA LEU A 60 16.88 -1.51 3.54
C LEU A 60 15.66 -0.71 4.02
N GLU A 61 15.80 0.61 4.18
CA GLU A 61 14.69 1.52 4.50
C GLU A 61 13.64 1.49 3.40
N PHE A 62 14.06 1.63 2.13
CA PHE A 62 13.15 1.50 0.99
C PHE A 62 12.40 0.15 0.96
N LEU A 63 13.10 -0.96 1.19
CA LEU A 63 12.46 -2.29 1.22
C LEU A 63 11.47 -2.41 2.37
N ALA A 64 11.78 -1.84 3.53
CA ALA A 64 10.86 -1.83 4.67
C ALA A 64 9.61 -1.00 4.38
N ASP A 65 9.76 0.18 3.77
CA ASP A 65 8.63 1.03 3.38
C ASP A 65 7.71 0.32 2.39
N VAL A 66 8.27 -0.34 1.37
CA VAL A 66 7.48 -1.12 0.40
C VAL A 66 6.71 -2.26 1.09
N GLU A 67 7.34 -3.00 2.00
CA GLU A 67 6.67 -4.06 2.75
C GLU A 67 5.50 -3.51 3.59
N THR A 68 5.65 -2.32 4.17
CA THR A 68 4.56 -1.68 4.94
C THR A 68 3.40 -1.25 4.05
N LEU A 69 3.68 -0.67 2.88
CA LEU A 69 2.65 -0.25 1.93
C LEU A 69 1.87 -1.45 1.37
N GLU A 70 2.58 -2.53 0.98
CA GLU A 70 1.93 -3.77 0.53
C GLU A 70 1.02 -4.35 1.62
N ARG A 71 1.42 -4.25 2.89
CA ARG A 71 0.62 -4.70 4.03
C ARG A 71 -0.56 -3.77 4.33
N GLU A 72 -0.39 -2.46 4.18
CA GLU A 72 -1.45 -1.46 4.41
C GLU A 72 -2.51 -1.50 3.31
N ASP A 73 -2.12 -1.65 2.04
CA ASP A 73 -3.05 -1.86 0.92
C ASP A 73 -3.90 -3.13 1.14
N LEU A 74 -3.28 -4.20 1.66
CA LEU A 74 -3.99 -5.41 2.07
C LEU A 74 -4.94 -5.16 3.26
N TRP A 75 -4.52 -4.38 4.25
CA TRP A 75 -5.35 -4.05 5.41
C TRP A 75 -6.55 -3.16 5.04
N ASP A 76 -6.38 -2.21 4.12
CA ASP A 76 -7.46 -1.38 3.60
C ASP A 76 -8.41 -2.19 2.69
N ALA A 77 -7.89 -3.13 1.90
CA ALA A 77 -8.69 -4.10 1.17
C ALA A 77 -9.48 -5.04 2.13
N MET A 78 -8.96 -5.35 3.31
CA MET A 78 -9.69 -6.10 4.35
C MET A 78 -10.68 -5.24 5.13
N ARG A 79 -10.50 -3.91 5.16
CA ARG A 79 -11.36 -2.96 5.87
C ARG A 79 -12.58 -2.54 5.04
N THR A 80 -12.47 -2.52 3.72
CA THR A 80 -13.54 -2.12 2.79
C THR A 80 -14.83 -2.98 2.86
N PRO A 81 -14.79 -4.31 3.06
CA PRO A 81 -16.03 -5.10 3.21
C PRO A 81 -16.84 -4.70 4.46
N LEU A 82 -16.17 -4.33 5.54
CA LEU A 82 -16.81 -3.95 6.81
C LEU A 82 -17.53 -2.60 6.71
N THR A 83 -16.96 -1.64 5.99
CA THR A 83 -17.56 -0.30 5.84
C THR A 83 -18.70 -0.29 4.83
N ASP A 84 -18.64 -1.12 3.79
CA ASP A 84 -19.77 -1.30 2.86
C ASP A 84 -20.93 -2.05 3.52
N VAL A 85 -20.67 -3.07 4.35
CA VAL A 85 -21.72 -3.72 5.15
C VAL A 85 -22.37 -2.74 6.15
N MET A 86 -21.60 -1.86 6.80
CA MET A 86 -22.15 -0.84 7.70
C MET A 86 -22.98 0.23 6.95
N LYS A 87 -22.63 0.56 5.71
CA LYS A 87 -23.45 1.45 4.85
C LYS A 87 -24.76 0.80 4.42
N ASP A 88 -24.75 -0.50 4.12
CA ASP A 88 -25.97 -1.23 3.73
C ASP A 88 -26.95 -1.39 4.91
N ILE A 89 -26.44 -1.59 6.13
CA ILE A 89 -27.26 -1.58 7.36
C ILE A 89 -27.90 -0.20 7.56
N SER A 90 -27.15 0.88 7.36
CA SER A 90 -27.65 2.26 7.51
C SER A 90 -28.69 2.63 6.44
N ARG A 91 -28.59 2.07 5.22
CA ARG A 91 -29.57 2.28 4.15
C ARG A 91 -30.88 1.53 4.40
N ALA A 92 -30.84 0.37 5.07
CA ALA A 92 -32.02 -0.42 5.40
C ALA A 92 -32.93 0.26 6.46
N GLU A 93 -32.39 1.13 7.31
CA GLU A 93 -33.14 1.84 8.35
C GLU A 93 -33.79 3.16 7.88
N GLY A 94 -33.57 3.58 6.63
CA GLY A 94 -34.03 4.87 6.08
C GLY A 94 -35.45 4.91 5.47
N VAL A 95 -36.24 3.83 5.55
CA VAL A 95 -37.58 3.77 4.92
C VAL A 95 -38.65 3.44 5.95
N GLN A 96 -39.08 4.42 6.76
CA GLN A 96 -40.45 4.52 7.33
C GLN A 96 -40.57 5.81 8.17
N GLN A 97 -40.83 6.96 7.55
CA GLN A 97 -41.49 8.07 8.27
C GLN A 97 -42.44 8.79 7.32
N LYS A 98 -43.51 8.08 6.91
CA LYS A 98 -44.71 8.69 6.33
C LYS A 98 -45.77 8.84 7.43
N ARG A 99 -46.02 10.07 7.89
CA ARG A 99 -47.29 10.50 8.52
C ARG A 99 -47.55 11.92 8.03
N SER A 100 -48.36 12.06 6.98
CA SER A 100 -49.81 12.28 7.00
C SER A 100 -50.17 13.76 7.15
N ALA A 101 -50.49 14.40 6.03
CA ALA A 101 -51.44 15.50 5.96
C ALA A 101 -52.01 15.54 4.54
N GLU A 102 -53.27 15.16 4.40
CA GLU A 102 -54.05 15.29 3.16
C GLU A 102 -54.62 16.72 3.00
N PRO A 103 -55.07 17.08 1.78
CA PRO A 103 -55.06 18.44 1.24
C PRO A 103 -56.41 19.14 1.41
N VAL A 104 -56.60 20.34 0.81
CA VAL A 104 -57.80 20.69 -0.01
C VAL A 104 -57.87 22.20 -0.39
N HIS A 105 -58.21 22.43 -1.67
CA HIS A 105 -58.71 23.63 -2.41
C HIS A 105 -57.81 24.89 -2.52
N GLU A 106 -57.25 25.21 -3.69
CA GLU A 106 -57.87 25.79 -4.90
C GLU A 106 -57.87 27.33 -4.90
N ALA A 107 -57.09 27.96 -5.80
CA ALA A 107 -57.53 29.06 -6.68
C ALA A 107 -56.35 29.82 -7.33
N ARG A 108 -56.24 29.64 -8.65
CA ARG A 108 -56.28 30.69 -9.69
C ARG A 108 -55.34 31.94 -9.64
N VAL A 109 -54.57 32.04 -10.74
CA VAL A 109 -54.44 33.19 -11.69
C VAL A 109 -53.14 34.03 -11.63
N PRO A 110 -52.56 34.40 -12.80
CA PRO A 110 -51.15 34.75 -12.95
C PRO A 110 -50.91 36.27 -12.99
N LYS A 111 -49.72 36.72 -12.56
CA LYS A 111 -49.31 38.13 -12.70
C LYS A 111 -48.01 38.28 -13.50
N LYS A 112 -48.25 38.51 -14.79
CA LYS A 112 -47.58 39.36 -15.79
C LYS A 112 -46.12 39.80 -15.51
N ARG A 113 -45.24 39.45 -16.44
CA ARG A 113 -43.96 40.14 -16.73
C ARG A 113 -44.21 41.64 -16.89
N MET A 114 -43.47 42.47 -16.15
CA MET A 114 -43.31 43.88 -16.46
C MET A 114 -41.87 44.17 -16.90
N ARG A 115 -41.79 44.82 -18.06
CA ARG A 115 -40.61 45.32 -18.75
C ARG A 115 -40.48 46.79 -18.39
N CYS A 116 -39.36 47.22 -17.82
CA CYS A 116 -39.01 48.64 -17.77
C CYS A 116 -37.90 48.92 -18.78
N LYS A 117 -38.20 49.84 -19.70
CA LYS A 117 -37.29 50.42 -20.69
C LYS A 117 -36.67 51.70 -20.10
N LYS A 118 -35.44 51.96 -20.57
CA LYS A 118 -34.60 53.17 -20.51
C LYS A 118 -35.31 54.53 -20.43
N SER A 119 -34.67 55.49 -19.74
CA SER A 119 -34.12 56.76 -20.28
C SER A 119 -33.34 57.47 -19.15
N LYS A 120 -32.04 57.77 -19.28
CA LYS A 120 -31.43 58.97 -19.92
C LYS A 120 -31.81 60.28 -19.21
N GLU A 121 -30.85 60.88 -18.53
CA GLU A 121 -30.33 62.23 -18.79
C GLU A 121 -28.89 62.33 -18.29
#